data_AF-A0A8S2YT72-F1
#
_entry.id   AF-A0A8S2YT72-F1
#
_cell.length_a   1.000
_cell.length_b   1.000
_cell.length_c   1.000
_cell.angle_alpha   90.00
_cell.angle_beta   90.00
_cell.angle_gamma   90.00
#
_symmetry.space_group_name_H-M   'P 1'
#
loop_
_entity.id
_entity.type
_entity.pdbx_description
1 polymer ?
#
loop_
_entity_poly.entity_id
_entity_poly.type
_entity_poly.pdbx_seq_one_letter_code
_entity_poly.pdbx_strand_id
1 'polypeptide(L)'
;DGYRLKQKQDLLLFVKNRGSFAALFDEKTWPQTLGTLKFTRVLPKPLPPQFSIVLRNVPINTEDLLRDIQVDYLDVVNAFRIINKEKQPTTLVRLDISNPTAMNDLLRNKFINVNNVCYSLMEYVSPVKVLLCSKCFEIGYFRSSCTHELDVCKTCGEEVADIKQHLLQCNKRQNCVRCKGDHESNDVRCPIIKSYRSALTKSLLTTITTTSNNNNDQNKQGYFQVTESEFPLLVHRRSNYFNDRLSTLENRMKQLDDNLNRIIDMNERFEKVLNKQKQLMEIQQIDVTFQQEFVSEFITPVCQLVLEIVPSLIEQNMVKDSSILAPSLTAYCDKL
;
A
#
# COMPACT_ATOMS: atom_id res chain seq x y z
N ASP A 1 1.16 -39.81 -27.45
CA ASP A 1 0.51 -39.17 -26.29
C ASP A 1 1.42 -38.16 -25.63
N GLY A 2 0.91 -36.92 -25.54
CA GLY A 2 1.68 -35.70 -25.39
C GLY A 2 2.31 -35.48 -24.01
N TYR A 3 3.51 -34.93 -24.05
CA TYR A 3 4.22 -34.31 -22.94
C TYR A 3 3.37 -33.17 -22.33
N ARG A 4 2.66 -33.43 -21.23
CA ARG A 4 2.16 -32.38 -20.35
C ARG A 4 3.31 -31.94 -19.44
N LEU A 5 4.08 -30.96 -19.88
CA LEU A 5 4.79 -30.08 -18.95
C LEU A 5 3.73 -29.41 -18.08
N LYS A 6 3.58 -29.84 -16.83
CA LYS A 6 2.86 -29.07 -15.80
C LYS A 6 3.66 -27.79 -15.58
N GLN A 7 3.39 -26.75 -16.37
CA GLN A 7 3.97 -25.44 -16.17
C GLN A 7 3.50 -24.92 -14.80
N LYS A 8 4.36 -25.06 -13.81
CA LYS A 8 4.21 -24.36 -12.54
C LYS A 8 4.54 -22.90 -12.84
N GLN A 9 3.52 -22.05 -12.90
CA GLN A 9 3.68 -20.61 -13.07
C GLN A 9 3.58 -19.96 -11.70
N ASP A 10 4.56 -19.14 -11.36
CA ASP A 10 4.56 -18.39 -10.11
C ASP A 10 3.75 -17.11 -10.30
N LEU A 11 2.74 -16.92 -9.45
CA LEU A 11 1.95 -15.70 -9.39
C LEU A 11 2.58 -14.78 -8.35
N LEU A 12 3.15 -13.66 -8.81
CA LEU A 12 3.71 -12.64 -7.93
C LEU A 12 2.60 -11.69 -7.46
N LEU A 13 2.44 -11.59 -6.15
CA LEU A 13 1.46 -10.73 -5.50
C LEU A 13 2.16 -9.51 -4.90
N PHE A 14 1.80 -8.32 -5.38
CA PHE A 14 2.29 -7.06 -4.84
C PHE A 14 1.21 -6.44 -3.96
N VAL A 15 1.57 -6.11 -2.72
CA VAL A 15 0.65 -5.50 -1.75
C VAL A 15 1.02 -4.05 -1.48
N LYS A 16 0.00 -3.21 -1.38
CA LYS A 16 0.15 -1.74 -1.30
C LYS A 16 0.65 -1.25 0.06
N ASN A 17 0.20 -1.88 1.14
CA ASN A 17 0.45 -1.41 2.51
C ASN A 17 0.53 -2.58 3.51
N ARG A 18 0.91 -2.26 4.75
CA ARG A 18 1.07 -3.21 5.86
C ARG A 18 -0.22 -4.01 6.13
N GLY A 19 -1.40 -3.38 6.07
CA GLY A 19 -2.67 -4.07 6.27
C GLY A 19 -2.95 -5.11 5.19
N SER A 20 -2.75 -4.75 3.92
CA SER A 20 -2.87 -5.68 2.79
C SER A 20 -1.84 -6.82 2.85
N PHE A 21 -0.64 -6.57 3.37
CA PHE A 21 0.35 -7.62 3.61
C PHE A 21 -0.08 -8.56 4.73
N ALA A 22 -0.69 -8.06 5.80
CA ALA A 22 -1.18 -8.89 6.91
C ALA A 22 -2.31 -9.84 6.47
N ALA A 23 -3.16 -9.41 5.54
CA ALA A 23 -4.20 -10.26 4.95
C ALA A 23 -3.63 -11.51 4.23
N LEU A 24 -2.35 -11.49 3.83
CA LEU A 24 -1.68 -12.68 3.27
C LEU A 24 -1.58 -13.83 4.29
N PHE A 25 -1.62 -13.53 5.59
CA PHE A 25 -1.47 -14.51 6.68
C PHE A 25 -2.80 -15.02 7.20
N ASP A 26 -3.90 -14.33 6.92
CA ASP A 26 -5.22 -14.73 7.37
C ASP A 26 -5.79 -15.82 6.47
N GLU A 27 -5.88 -17.03 7.00
CA GLU A 27 -6.44 -18.20 6.29
C GLU A 27 -7.94 -18.08 6.01
N LYS A 28 -8.67 -17.26 6.79
CA LYS A 28 -10.12 -17.11 6.62
C LYS A 28 -10.46 -16.22 5.44
N THR A 29 -9.64 -15.20 5.18
CA THR A 29 -9.86 -14.23 4.10
C THR A 29 -9.14 -14.61 2.81
N TRP A 30 -8.12 -15.47 2.87
CA TRP A 30 -7.37 -15.87 1.69
C TRP A 30 -8.11 -16.94 0.86
N PRO A 31 -8.31 -16.75 -0.45
CA PRO A 31 -8.96 -17.76 -1.29
C PRO A 31 -8.11 -19.03 -1.36
N GLN A 32 -8.74 -20.20 -1.44
CA GLN A 32 -8.06 -21.49 -1.64
C GLN A 32 -8.00 -21.89 -3.13
N THR A 33 -8.83 -21.25 -3.96
CA THR A 33 -8.96 -21.50 -5.39
C THR A 33 -9.08 -20.19 -6.15
N LEU A 34 -8.41 -20.09 -7.29
CA LEU A 34 -8.57 -18.99 -8.25
C LEU A 34 -9.21 -19.58 -9.50
N GLY A 35 -10.55 -19.49 -9.60
CA GLY A 35 -11.31 -20.22 -10.60
C GLY A 35 -11.17 -21.73 -10.42
N THR A 36 -10.70 -22.45 -11.44
CA THR A 36 -10.43 -23.89 -11.40
C THR A 36 -9.02 -24.24 -10.92
N LEU A 37 -8.16 -23.24 -10.69
CA LEU A 37 -6.76 -23.45 -10.33
C LEU A 37 -6.62 -23.63 -8.83
N LYS A 38 -5.99 -24.75 -8.45
CA LYS A 38 -5.47 -24.97 -7.10
C LYS A 38 -4.06 -24.38 -7.04
N PHE A 39 -3.80 -23.60 -6.01
CA PHE A 39 -2.48 -23.03 -5.76
C PHE A 39 -2.06 -23.28 -4.32
N THR A 40 -0.75 -23.23 -4.09
CA THR A 40 -0.17 -23.34 -2.75
C THR A 40 0.39 -21.98 -2.38
N ARG A 41 -0.13 -21.41 -1.28
CA ARG A 41 0.37 -20.15 -0.74
C ARG A 41 1.73 -20.38 -0.10
N VAL A 42 2.75 -19.68 -0.58
CA VAL A 42 4.06 -19.62 0.08
C VAL A 42 4.14 -18.29 0.83
N LEU A 43 4.20 -18.35 2.16
CA LEU A 43 4.34 -17.16 2.98
C LEU A 43 5.79 -16.69 2.98
N PRO A 44 6.04 -15.37 2.87
CA PRO A 44 7.38 -14.83 2.89
C PRO A 44 8.01 -15.06 4.28
N LYS A 45 9.18 -15.69 4.28
CA LYS A 45 10.07 -15.82 5.45
C LYS A 45 11.47 -15.34 5.04
N PRO A 46 12.10 -14.40 5.75
CA PRO A 46 11.62 -13.69 6.95
C PRO A 46 10.54 -12.65 6.64
N LEU A 47 9.81 -12.21 7.68
CA LEU A 47 8.83 -11.14 7.51
C LEU A 47 9.54 -9.80 7.23
N PRO A 48 8.88 -8.87 6.52
CA PRO A 48 9.41 -7.54 6.31
C PRO A 48 9.69 -6.83 7.64
N PRO A 49 10.68 -5.92 7.72
CA PRO A 49 11.01 -5.20 8.95
C PRO A 49 9.84 -4.50 9.65
N GLN A 50 8.80 -4.11 8.91
CA GLN A 50 7.58 -3.47 9.44
C GLN A 50 6.72 -4.39 10.30
N PHE A 51 7.01 -5.69 10.29
CA PHE A 51 6.38 -6.74 11.09
C PHE A 51 7.33 -7.25 12.17
N SER A 52 8.38 -6.50 12.48
CA SER A 52 9.41 -6.94 13.41
C SER A 52 9.56 -6.01 14.60
N ILE A 53 9.84 -6.61 15.75
CA ILE A 53 10.23 -5.90 16.98
C ILE A 53 11.55 -6.46 17.50
N VAL A 54 12.18 -5.72 18.41
CA VAL A 54 13.44 -6.12 19.06
C VAL A 54 13.25 -6.16 20.57
N LEU A 55 13.58 -7.30 21.16
CA LEU A 55 13.80 -7.44 22.59
C LEU A 55 15.23 -7.03 22.94
N ARG A 56 15.38 -6.30 24.04
CA ARG A 56 16.70 -5.91 24.56
C ARG A 56 17.05 -6.72 25.81
N ASN A 57 18.35 -6.80 26.07
CA ASN A 57 18.92 -7.41 27.28
C ASN A 57 18.56 -8.89 27.45
N VAL A 58 18.41 -9.62 26.34
CA VAL A 58 18.18 -11.06 26.37
C VAL A 58 19.53 -11.79 26.53
N PRO A 59 19.74 -12.60 27.58
CA PRO A 59 20.98 -13.34 27.79
C PRO A 59 21.36 -14.21 26.60
N ILE A 60 22.65 -14.34 26.29
CA ILE A 60 23.12 -15.00 25.06
C ILE A 60 22.80 -16.51 25.03
N ASN A 61 22.84 -17.19 26.18
CA ASN A 61 22.71 -18.66 26.28
C ASN A 61 21.26 -19.14 26.44
N THR A 62 20.29 -18.43 25.85
CA THR A 62 18.86 -18.69 26.05
C THR A 62 18.16 -18.99 24.72
N GLU A 63 18.58 -20.04 24.02
CA GLU A 63 17.89 -20.48 22.79
C GLU A 63 16.53 -21.13 23.12
N ASP A 64 16.40 -21.77 24.29
CA ASP A 64 15.11 -22.27 24.80
C ASP A 64 14.08 -21.15 24.96
N LEU A 65 14.51 -19.97 25.42
CA LEU A 65 13.67 -18.80 25.57
C LEU A 65 13.02 -18.36 24.24
N LEU A 66 13.71 -18.53 23.11
CA LEU A 66 13.14 -18.18 21.81
C LEU A 66 11.96 -19.08 21.45
N ARG A 67 12.04 -20.36 21.83
CA ARG A 67 10.93 -21.31 21.67
C ARG A 67 9.79 -20.97 22.63
N ASP A 68 10.10 -20.66 23.88
CA ASP A 68 9.10 -20.26 24.87
C ASP A 68 8.35 -19.00 24.44
N ILE A 69 9.04 -18.00 23.89
CA ILE A 69 8.42 -16.81 23.30
C ILE A 69 7.40 -17.18 22.21
N GLN A 70 7.74 -18.13 21.33
CA GLN A 70 6.84 -18.56 20.26
C GLN A 70 5.62 -19.34 20.77
N VAL A 71 5.75 -20.01 21.93
CA VAL A 71 4.64 -20.71 22.59
C VAL A 71 3.72 -19.70 23.30
N ASP A 72 4.29 -18.77 24.06
CA ASP A 72 3.54 -17.78 24.84
C ASP A 72 2.88 -16.71 23.96
N TYR A 73 3.48 -16.41 22.80
CA TYR A 73 3.01 -15.38 21.87
C TYR A 73 2.78 -15.97 20.47
N LEU A 74 1.58 -16.51 20.25
CA LEU A 74 1.19 -17.21 19.01
C LEU A 74 1.34 -16.38 17.72
N ASP A 75 1.26 -15.05 17.81
CA ASP A 75 1.47 -14.16 16.66
C ASP A 75 2.95 -14.07 16.23
N VAL A 76 3.90 -14.58 17.04
CA VAL A 76 5.33 -14.58 16.74
C VAL A 76 5.67 -15.74 15.79
N VAL A 77 5.90 -15.41 14.53
CA VAL A 77 6.23 -16.39 13.48
C VAL A 77 7.68 -16.82 13.53
N ASN A 78 8.60 -15.89 13.79
CA ASN A 78 10.02 -16.18 13.94
C ASN A 78 10.61 -15.42 15.14
N ALA A 79 11.51 -16.06 15.85
CA ALA A 79 12.35 -15.45 16.87
C ALA A 79 13.81 -15.81 16.59
N PHE A 80 14.68 -14.82 16.46
CA PHE A 80 16.10 -15.07 16.22
C PHE A 80 16.99 -13.97 16.81
N ARG A 81 18.20 -14.37 17.22
CA ARG A 81 19.18 -13.47 17.80
C ARG A 81 19.85 -12.61 16.72
N ILE A 82 20.01 -11.32 16.99
CA ILE A 82 20.78 -10.43 16.13
C ILE A 82 22.26 -10.72 16.34
N ILE A 83 22.99 -10.87 15.24
CA ILE A 83 24.43 -11.15 15.24
C ILE A 83 25.17 -9.86 14.83
N ASN A 84 26.30 -9.57 15.48
CA ASN A 84 27.12 -8.41 15.13
C ASN A 84 27.95 -8.67 13.85
N LYS A 85 28.74 -7.66 13.42
CA LYS A 85 29.60 -7.77 12.23
C LYS A 85 30.69 -8.84 12.35
N GLU A 86 31.09 -9.18 13.57
CA GLU A 86 32.10 -10.18 13.91
C GLU A 86 31.50 -11.58 14.09
N LYS A 87 30.24 -11.78 13.68
CA LYS A 87 29.49 -13.03 13.81
C LYS A 87 29.25 -13.48 15.26
N GLN A 88 29.35 -12.56 16.23
CA GLN A 88 29.05 -12.86 17.63
C GLN A 88 27.58 -12.55 17.96
N PRO A 89 26.93 -13.40 18.78
CA PRO A 89 25.57 -13.18 19.24
C PRO A 89 25.49 -11.91 20.12
N THR A 90 24.43 -11.12 19.91
CA THR A 90 24.17 -9.93 20.74
C THR A 90 23.09 -10.22 21.79
N THR A 91 22.89 -9.27 22.71
CA THR A 91 21.77 -9.29 23.67
C THR A 91 20.42 -8.88 23.06
N LEU A 92 20.38 -8.67 21.74
CA LEU A 92 19.19 -8.27 21.01
C LEU A 92 18.58 -9.47 20.30
N VAL A 93 17.28 -9.66 20.48
CA VAL A 93 16.49 -10.69 19.78
C VAL A 93 15.46 -10.00 18.92
N ARG A 94 15.39 -10.38 17.65
CA ARG A 94 14.35 -9.94 16.73
C ARG A 94 13.20 -10.93 16.73
N LEU A 95 11.99 -10.41 16.90
CA LEU A 95 10.74 -11.16 16.75
C LEU A 95 10.01 -10.66 15.52
N ASP A 96 9.56 -11.59 14.67
CA ASP A 96 8.71 -11.31 13.53
C ASP A 96 7.27 -11.69 13.88
N ILE A 97 6.35 -10.72 13.84
CA ILE A 97 4.95 -10.85 14.28
C ILE A 97 4.04 -10.77 13.06
N SER A 98 3.17 -11.75 12.84
CA SER A 98 2.25 -11.78 11.69
C SER A 98 1.13 -10.73 11.78
N ASN A 99 0.61 -10.52 13.00
CA ASN A 99 -0.56 -9.68 13.25
C ASN A 99 -0.16 -8.23 13.59
N PRO A 100 -0.54 -7.23 12.75
CA PRO A 100 -0.22 -5.83 13.01
C PRO A 100 -0.81 -5.27 14.30
N THR A 101 -2.02 -5.73 14.68
CA THR A 101 -2.71 -5.25 15.89
C THR A 101 -1.96 -5.71 17.13
N ALA A 102 -1.65 -7.01 17.22
CA ALA A 102 -0.85 -7.57 18.30
C ALA A 102 0.53 -6.89 18.40
N MET A 103 1.19 -6.64 17.27
CA MET A 103 2.45 -5.90 17.25
C MET A 103 2.31 -4.47 17.80
N ASN A 104 1.25 -3.75 17.43
CA ASN A 104 1.02 -2.39 17.92
C ASN A 104 0.74 -2.38 19.44
N ASP A 105 0.04 -3.39 19.95
CA ASP A 105 -0.24 -3.53 21.39
C ASP A 105 1.04 -3.84 22.17
N LEU A 106 1.88 -4.73 21.66
CA LEU A 106 3.22 -4.98 22.21
C LEU A 106 4.07 -3.71 22.23
N LEU A 107 4.12 -2.97 21.13
CA LEU A 107 4.85 -1.69 21.03
C LEU A 107 4.32 -0.62 21.98
N ARG A 108 3.02 -0.61 22.26
CA ARG A 108 2.40 0.29 23.23
C ARG A 108 2.80 -0.08 24.66
N ASN A 109 2.80 -1.37 24.97
CA ASN A 109 3.16 -1.89 26.29
C ASN A 109 4.67 -1.78 26.57
N LYS A 110 5.51 -1.87 25.54
CA LYS A 110 6.98 -1.75 25.59
C LYS A 110 7.71 -2.88 26.35
N PHE A 111 7.00 -3.93 26.77
CA PHE A 111 7.61 -5.12 27.37
C PHE A 111 6.83 -6.40 27.07
N ILE A 112 7.51 -7.53 27.18
CA ILE A 112 6.91 -8.87 27.20
C ILE A 112 7.36 -9.62 28.46
N ASN A 113 6.55 -10.57 28.90
CA ASN A 113 6.85 -11.42 30.05
C ASN A 113 6.95 -12.87 29.57
N VAL A 114 8.09 -13.51 29.81
CA VAL A 114 8.36 -14.91 29.45
C VAL A 114 9.14 -15.55 30.58
N ASN A 115 8.73 -16.74 31.03
CA ASN A 115 9.38 -17.44 32.14
C ASN A 115 9.57 -16.58 33.40
N ASN A 116 8.58 -15.75 33.74
CA ASN A 116 8.62 -14.76 34.83
C ASN A 116 9.70 -13.67 34.72
N VAL A 117 10.30 -13.49 33.53
CA VAL A 117 11.25 -12.42 33.23
C VAL A 117 10.60 -11.40 32.30
N CYS A 118 10.78 -10.12 32.63
CA CYS A 118 10.28 -9.00 31.84
C CYS A 118 11.38 -8.48 30.90
N TYR A 119 11.10 -8.49 29.59
CA TYR A 119 12.01 -7.99 28.56
C TYR A 119 11.47 -6.71 27.94
N SER A 120 12.29 -5.65 27.91
CA SER A 120 11.93 -4.42 27.21
C SER A 120 11.97 -4.66 25.70
N LEU A 121 11.01 -4.08 24.98
CA LEU A 121 10.92 -4.17 23.53
C LEU A 121 10.91 -2.80 22.85
N MET A 122 11.29 -2.79 21.58
CA MET A 122 11.24 -1.62 20.70
C MET A 122 10.89 -2.03 19.27
N GLU A 123 10.46 -1.06 18.46
CA GLU A 123 10.29 -1.25 17.02
C GLU A 123 11.63 -1.66 16.37
N TYR A 124 11.60 -2.67 15.50
CA TYR A 124 12.76 -2.98 14.68
C TYR A 124 12.87 -1.98 13.55
N VAL A 125 13.94 -1.18 13.58
CA VAL A 125 14.30 -0.30 12.47
C VAL A 125 15.40 -0.98 11.67
N SER A 126 15.06 -1.46 10.48
CA SER A 126 16.03 -2.08 9.58
C SER A 126 17.24 -1.15 9.38
N PRO A 127 18.48 -1.64 9.57
CA PRO A 127 19.67 -0.85 9.33
C PRO A 127 19.85 -0.64 7.82
N VAL A 128 19.15 0.36 7.27
CA VAL A 128 19.43 0.88 5.95
C VAL A 128 20.56 1.89 6.09
N LYS A 129 21.68 1.59 5.42
CA LYS A 129 22.87 2.44 5.35
C LYS A 129 22.55 3.69 4.52
N VAL A 130 21.79 4.63 5.09
CA VAL A 130 21.75 5.98 4.56
C VAL A 130 23.13 6.55 4.80
N LEU A 131 23.81 6.92 3.72
CA LEU A 131 25.11 7.55 3.82
C LEU A 131 24.92 8.93 4.47
N LEU A 132 25.39 9.07 5.71
CA LEU A 132 25.43 10.33 6.44
C LEU A 132 26.88 10.78 6.55
N CYS A 133 27.15 12.02 6.18
CA CYS A 133 28.47 12.61 6.36
C CYS A 133 28.76 12.73 7.86
N SER A 134 29.88 12.17 8.34
CA SER A 134 30.26 12.28 9.76
C SER A 134 30.81 13.66 10.16
N LYS A 135 30.94 14.60 9.22
CA LYS A 135 31.33 16.01 9.45
C LYS A 135 30.13 16.90 9.71
N CYS A 136 29.19 16.94 8.77
CA CYS A 136 28.04 17.85 8.82
C CYS A 136 26.70 17.13 9.06
N PHE A 137 26.68 15.80 9.09
CA PHE A 137 25.48 14.97 9.18
C PHE A 137 24.48 15.14 8.03
N GLU A 138 24.87 15.74 6.91
CA GLU A 138 24.02 15.74 5.71
C GLU A 138 24.00 14.38 5.00
N ILE A 139 22.96 14.18 4.19
CA ILE A 139 22.69 12.91 3.51
C ILE A 139 23.41 12.87 2.15
N GLY A 140 23.97 11.72 1.80
CA GLY A 140 24.34 11.38 0.41
C GLY A 140 25.81 11.53 0.04
N TYR A 141 26.70 11.78 1.00
CA TYR A 141 28.14 11.86 0.73
C TYR A 141 29.01 11.47 1.92
N PHE A 142 30.25 11.08 1.61
CA PHE A 142 31.27 10.76 2.61
C PHE A 142 31.93 12.02 3.16
N ARG A 143 32.52 11.91 4.35
CA ARG A 143 33.30 12.99 4.98
C ARG A 143 34.40 13.52 4.05
N SER A 144 35.03 12.65 3.26
CA SER A 144 36.08 13.02 2.30
C SER A 144 35.59 13.94 1.18
N SER A 145 34.30 13.95 0.87
CA SER A 145 33.68 14.79 -0.15
C SER A 145 32.90 15.96 0.45
N CYS A 146 33.02 16.19 1.76
CA CYS A 146 32.31 17.25 2.45
C CYS A 146 32.99 18.61 2.22
N THR A 147 32.21 19.59 1.78
CA THR A 147 32.66 20.97 1.57
C THR A 147 32.44 21.88 2.76
N HIS A 148 31.82 21.39 3.84
CA HIS A 148 31.65 22.19 5.06
C HIS A 148 33.01 22.45 5.68
N GLU A 149 33.26 23.68 6.11
CA GLU A 149 34.53 24.06 6.74
C GLU A 149 34.61 23.52 8.17
N LEU A 150 33.52 23.66 8.93
CA LEU A 150 33.40 23.26 10.33
C LEU A 150 32.79 21.86 10.50
N ASP A 151 33.10 21.22 11.62
CA ASP A 151 32.39 20.03 12.09
C ASP A 151 31.07 20.44 12.72
N VAL A 152 30.05 19.60 12.62
CA VAL A 152 28.76 19.82 13.25
C VAL A 152 28.63 18.88 14.43
N CYS A 153 28.16 19.36 15.58
CA CYS A 153 27.90 18.50 16.72
C CYS A 153 26.71 17.58 16.46
N LYS A 154 26.90 16.26 16.62
CA LYS A 154 25.82 15.29 16.43
C LYS A 154 24.65 15.51 17.38
N THR A 155 24.89 16.06 18.56
CA THR A 155 23.89 16.18 19.63
C THR A 155 23.15 17.50 19.52
N CYS A 156 23.85 18.64 19.55
CA CYS A 156 23.20 19.97 19.55
C CYS A 156 23.12 20.64 18.17
N GLY A 157 23.81 20.11 17.16
CA GLY A 157 23.77 20.65 15.81
C GLY A 157 24.56 21.93 15.58
N GLU A 158 25.37 22.37 16.56
CA GLU A 158 26.23 23.56 16.41
C GLU A 158 27.45 23.26 15.53
N GLU A 159 27.85 24.25 14.73
CA GLU A 159 29.06 24.22 13.92
C GLU A 159 30.28 24.62 14.76
N VAL A 160 31.32 23.80 14.73
CA VAL A 160 32.49 23.91 15.59
C VAL A 160 33.77 23.58 14.85
N ALA A 161 34.84 24.34 15.13
CA ALA A 161 36.16 24.10 14.55
C ALA A 161 36.84 22.87 15.16
N ASP A 162 36.64 22.63 16.47
CA ASP A 162 37.15 21.46 17.17
C ASP A 162 36.01 20.75 17.92
N ILE A 163 35.57 19.63 17.36
CA ILE A 163 34.52 18.80 17.94
C ILE A 163 34.93 18.22 19.31
N LYS A 164 36.22 17.95 19.56
CA LYS A 164 36.67 17.35 20.82
C LYS A 164 36.52 18.34 21.98
N GLN A 165 36.88 19.59 21.76
CA GLN A 165 36.69 20.67 22.73
C GLN A 165 35.20 20.95 22.95
N HIS A 166 34.42 21.01 21.88
CA HIS A 166 32.97 21.20 22.00
C HIS A 166 32.31 20.10 22.83
N LEU A 167 32.69 18.83 22.68
CA LEU A 167 32.09 17.72 23.45
C LEU A 167 32.24 17.88 24.98
N LEU A 168 33.25 18.61 25.45
CA LEU A 168 33.45 18.92 26.88
C LEU A 168 32.49 20.01 27.38
N GLN A 169 32.10 20.93 26.50
CA GLN A 169 31.29 22.12 26.82
C GLN A 169 29.88 22.07 26.23
N CYS A 170 29.54 20.98 25.54
CA CYS A 170 28.27 20.82 24.86
C CYS A 170 27.13 20.88 25.88
N ASN A 171 26.14 21.73 25.58
CA ASN A 171 24.91 21.85 26.36
C ASN A 171 24.04 20.57 26.35
N LYS A 172 24.41 19.54 25.57
CA LYS A 172 23.70 18.25 25.38
C LYS A 172 22.23 18.39 24.99
N ARG A 173 21.80 19.58 24.56
CA ARG A 173 20.47 19.79 24.02
C ARG A 173 20.39 19.02 22.72
N GLN A 174 19.43 18.10 22.59
CA GLN A 174 19.31 17.33 21.36
C GLN A 174 18.63 18.20 20.30
N ASN A 175 19.27 18.31 19.14
CA ASN A 175 18.79 19.09 18.01
C ASN A 175 19.34 18.51 16.72
N CYS A 176 18.45 17.97 15.90
CA CYS A 176 18.82 17.39 14.63
C CYS A 176 19.08 18.48 13.59
N VAL A 177 20.24 18.48 12.95
CA VAL A 177 20.58 19.51 11.95
C VAL A 177 19.66 19.53 10.74
N ARG A 178 19.06 18.40 10.39
CA ARG A 178 18.15 18.26 9.26
C ARG A 178 16.74 18.68 9.60
N CYS A 179 16.10 18.04 10.57
CA CYS A 179 14.68 18.27 10.87
C CYS A 179 14.42 19.22 12.04
N LYS A 180 15.49 19.71 12.68
CA LYS A 180 15.46 20.59 13.87
C LYS A 180 14.65 20.03 15.05
N GLY A 181 14.50 18.70 15.10
CA GLY A 181 13.78 17.98 16.15
C GLY A 181 14.67 17.60 17.34
N ASP A 182 14.03 17.23 18.44
CA ASP A 182 14.66 16.85 19.71
C ASP A 182 15.22 15.42 19.68
N HIS A 183 16.25 15.21 18.88
CA HIS A 183 17.03 13.97 18.80
C HIS A 183 18.39 14.22 18.15
N GLU A 184 19.32 13.27 18.26
CA GLU A 184 20.63 13.39 17.63
C GLU A 184 20.55 13.43 16.08
N SER A 185 21.51 14.11 15.46
CA SER A 185 21.69 14.24 14.02
C SER A 185 22.12 12.96 13.30
N ASN A 186 22.23 11.83 13.97
CA ASN A 186 22.38 10.52 13.33
C ASN A 186 21.25 9.55 13.72
N ASP A 187 20.19 10.03 14.41
CA ASP A 187 19.09 9.17 14.81
C ASP A 187 18.33 8.64 13.59
N VAL A 188 18.23 7.31 13.53
CA VAL A 188 17.51 6.58 12.48
C VAL A 188 16.01 6.88 12.44
N ARG A 189 15.46 7.47 13.51
CA ARG A 189 14.06 7.88 13.64
C ARG A 189 13.78 9.27 13.09
N CYS A 190 14.82 10.01 12.67
CA CYS A 190 14.66 11.32 12.06
C CYS A 190 13.67 11.27 10.88
N PRO A 191 12.63 12.12 10.84
CA PRO A 191 11.59 12.08 9.80
C PRO A 191 12.15 12.33 8.40
N ILE A 192 13.19 13.17 8.26
CA ILE A 192 13.87 13.41 6.98
C ILE A 192 14.64 12.17 6.53
N ILE A 193 15.39 11.52 7.44
CA ILE A 193 16.05 10.24 7.11
C ILE A 193 15.01 9.19 6.70
N LYS A 194 13.88 9.10 7.43
CA LYS A 194 12.80 8.15 7.11
C LYS A 194 12.19 8.41 5.74
N SER A 195 11.94 9.69 5.41
CA SER A 195 11.43 10.09 4.09
C SER A 195 12.42 9.74 2.98
N TYR A 196 13.70 10.11 3.15
CA TYR A 196 14.77 9.81 2.20
C TYR A 196 14.92 8.30 1.98
N ARG A 197 14.89 7.50 3.06
CA ARG A 197 14.86 6.03 2.98
C ARG A 197 13.72 5.53 2.13
N SER A 198 12.50 6.02 2.37
CA SER A 198 11.32 5.60 1.63
C SER A 198 11.43 5.92 0.14
N ALA A 199 12.00 7.08 -0.20
CA ALA A 199 12.22 7.48 -1.59
C ALA A 199 13.30 6.61 -2.27
N LEU A 200 14.41 6.33 -1.57
CA LEU A 200 15.49 5.50 -2.10
C LEU A 200 15.03 4.06 -2.32
N THR A 201 14.30 3.47 -1.37
CA THR A 201 13.70 2.15 -1.54
C THR A 201 12.69 2.12 -2.69
N LYS A 202 11.82 3.13 -2.81
CA LYS A 202 10.88 3.23 -3.94
C LYS A 202 11.63 3.30 -5.27
N SER A 203 12.66 4.14 -5.37
CA SER A 203 13.48 4.25 -6.58
C SER A 203 14.13 2.93 -6.97
N LEU A 204 14.73 2.22 -6.02
CA LEU A 204 15.33 0.90 -6.27
C LEU A 204 14.30 -0.11 -6.77
N LEU A 205 13.12 -0.16 -6.14
CA LEU A 205 12.03 -1.05 -6.57
C LEU A 205 11.52 -0.69 -7.98
N THR A 206 11.40 0.60 -8.30
CA THR A 206 10.98 1.06 -9.63
C THR A 206 12.04 0.73 -10.70
N THR A 207 13.32 0.90 -10.39
CA THR A 207 14.42 0.54 -11.31
C THR A 207 14.39 -0.95 -11.63
N ILE A 208 14.13 -1.82 -10.64
CA ILE A 208 13.99 -3.26 -10.86
C ILE A 208 12.83 -3.57 -11.80
N THR A 209 11.67 -2.91 -11.64
CA THR A 209 10.51 -3.14 -12.53
C THR A 209 10.75 -2.68 -13.97
N THR A 210 11.57 -1.66 -14.21
CA THR A 210 11.91 -1.22 -15.58
C THR A 210 12.91 -2.14 -16.27
N THR A 211 13.82 -2.79 -15.53
CA THR A 211 14.81 -3.71 -16.12
C THR A 211 14.20 -5.07 -16.46
N SER A 212 13.11 -5.48 -15.80
CA SER A 212 12.41 -6.74 -16.07
C SER A 212 11.60 -6.79 -17.38
N ASN A 213 11.50 -5.69 -18.13
CA ASN A 213 10.84 -5.67 -19.45
C ASN A 213 11.80 -5.88 -20.63
N ASN A 214 13.11 -6.04 -20.37
CA ASN A 214 14.09 -6.44 -21.39
C ASN A 214 14.61 -7.85 -21.06
N ASN A 215 14.15 -8.84 -21.84
CA ASN A 215 14.41 -10.27 -21.66
C ASN A 215 15.90 -10.64 -21.57
N ASN A 216 16.28 -11.44 -20.57
CA ASN A 216 16.89 -12.77 -20.73
C ASN A 216 17.52 -13.27 -19.40
N ASP A 217 17.13 -14.49 -19.04
CA ASP A 217 17.91 -15.54 -18.40
C ASP A 217 18.59 -15.37 -17.01
N GLN A 218 18.16 -16.32 -16.16
CA GLN A 218 18.90 -17.13 -15.18
C GLN A 218 19.37 -16.53 -13.85
N ASN A 219 18.79 -17.12 -12.79
CA ASN A 219 19.44 -17.54 -11.55
C ASN A 219 20.42 -16.54 -10.90
N LYS A 220 19.87 -15.67 -10.05
CA LYS A 220 20.58 -15.22 -8.85
C LYS A 220 19.64 -15.19 -7.64
N GLN A 221 19.49 -16.35 -7.00
CA GLN A 221 19.42 -16.37 -5.54
C GLN A 221 20.80 -15.93 -5.03
N GLY A 222 20.89 -14.72 -4.48
CA GLY A 222 22.14 -14.18 -3.99
C GLY A 222 21.87 -13.11 -2.96
N TYR A 223 22.35 -13.35 -1.74
CA TYR A 223 22.58 -12.33 -0.74
C TYR A 223 23.15 -11.07 -1.40
N PHE A 224 22.51 -9.92 -1.21
CA PHE A 224 23.00 -8.65 -1.72
C PHE A 224 24.33 -8.29 -1.02
N GLN A 225 25.45 -8.62 -1.66
CA GLN A 225 26.71 -7.92 -1.45
C GLN A 225 26.61 -6.59 -2.20
N VAL A 226 26.32 -5.52 -1.46
CA VAL A 226 26.49 -4.16 -1.95
C VAL A 226 28.00 -3.91 -2.04
N THR A 227 28.57 -3.96 -3.24
CA THR A 227 29.90 -3.43 -3.51
C THR A 227 29.86 -1.90 -3.46
N GLU A 228 30.96 -1.28 -3.03
CA GLU A 228 31.08 0.15 -2.71
C GLU A 228 30.73 1.12 -3.86
N SER A 229 30.51 0.63 -5.08
CA SER A 229 30.36 1.44 -6.30
C SER A 229 28.94 1.91 -6.64
N GLU A 230 27.90 1.49 -5.90
CA GLU A 230 26.50 1.77 -6.25
C GLU A 230 25.82 2.90 -5.44
N PHE A 231 26.57 3.62 -4.61
CA PHE A 231 26.04 4.89 -4.10
C PHE A 231 26.09 5.92 -5.24
N PRO A 232 24.95 6.53 -5.65
CA PRO A 232 24.98 7.61 -6.62
C PRO A 232 25.80 8.76 -6.04
N LEU A 233 27.02 8.91 -6.55
CA LEU A 233 27.88 10.02 -6.19
C LEU A 233 27.25 11.30 -6.75
N LEU A 234 26.87 12.23 -5.88
CA LEU A 234 26.73 13.63 -6.28
C LEU A 234 28.14 14.20 -6.48
N VAL A 235 28.76 13.91 -7.64
CA VAL A 235 30.04 14.50 -8.03
C VAL A 235 29.78 15.90 -8.61
N HIS A 236 30.33 16.90 -7.93
CA HIS A 236 30.56 18.23 -8.47
C HIS A 236 31.53 18.14 -9.68
N ARG A 237 31.02 17.92 -10.89
CA ARG A 237 31.74 18.24 -12.15
C ARG A 237 30.86 19.11 -13.04
N ARG A 238 31.18 20.40 -13.04
CA ARG A 238 30.37 21.56 -13.47
C ARG A 238 30.08 21.71 -14.98
N SER A 239 30.27 20.71 -15.84
CA SER A 239 30.07 20.92 -17.30
C SER A 239 29.02 19.99 -17.94
N ASN A 240 29.02 18.69 -17.63
CA ASN A 240 28.12 17.74 -18.31
C ASN A 240 26.78 17.50 -17.59
N TYR A 241 26.67 17.89 -16.31
CA TYR A 241 25.44 17.69 -15.51
C TYR A 241 24.28 18.59 -15.94
N PHE A 242 24.57 19.79 -16.46
CA PHE A 242 23.52 20.70 -16.90
C PHE A 242 22.82 20.16 -18.16
N ASN A 243 23.58 19.66 -19.13
CA ASN A 243 23.03 19.09 -20.36
C ASN A 243 22.27 17.79 -20.10
N ASP A 244 22.74 16.94 -19.19
CA ASP A 244 22.05 15.69 -18.83
C ASP A 244 20.78 15.94 -18.00
N ARG A 245 20.79 16.95 -17.13
CA ARG A 245 19.56 17.42 -16.49
C ARG A 245 18.61 18.08 -17.47
N LEU A 246 19.11 18.84 -18.44
CA LEU A 246 18.27 19.47 -19.47
C LEU A 246 17.57 18.38 -20.28
N SER A 247 18.32 17.38 -20.78
CA SER A 247 17.75 16.27 -21.55
C SER A 247 16.80 15.42 -20.70
N THR A 248 17.11 15.20 -19.41
CA THR A 248 16.21 14.52 -18.48
C THR A 248 14.94 15.33 -18.21
N LEU A 249 15.05 16.65 -18.11
CA LEU A 249 13.92 17.55 -17.92
C LEU A 249 13.05 17.60 -19.17
N GLU A 250 13.65 17.69 -20.36
CA GLU A 250 12.99 17.65 -21.66
C GLU A 250 12.24 16.33 -21.85
N ASN A 251 12.88 15.20 -21.52
CA ASN A 251 12.23 13.89 -21.58
C ASN A 251 11.06 13.78 -20.59
N ARG A 252 11.19 14.37 -19.39
CA ARG A 252 10.10 14.42 -18.40
C ARG A 252 8.97 15.35 -18.82
N MET A 253 9.27 16.49 -19.42
CA MET A 253 8.27 17.40 -19.98
C MET A 253 7.51 16.72 -21.11
N LYS A 254 8.21 16.02 -22.00
CA LYS A 254 7.58 15.22 -23.06
C LYS A 254 6.68 14.12 -22.50
N GLN A 255 7.12 13.40 -21.48
CA GLN A 255 6.28 12.41 -20.79
C GLN A 255 5.06 13.03 -20.12
N LEU A 256 5.18 14.24 -19.58
CA LEU A 256 4.04 14.96 -19.00
C LEU A 256 3.04 15.39 -20.08
N ASP A 257 3.51 15.87 -21.24
CA ASP A 257 2.66 16.19 -22.38
C ASP A 257 1.94 14.95 -22.91
N ASP A 258 2.65 13.83 -23.05
CA ASP A 258 2.04 12.56 -23.48
C ASP A 258 0.96 12.09 -22.50
N ASN A 259 1.20 12.27 -21.19
CA ASN A 259 0.23 11.93 -20.16
C ASN A 259 -0.96 12.90 -20.14
N LEU A 260 -0.74 14.19 -20.33
CA LEU A 260 -1.81 15.18 -20.46
C LEU A 260 -2.70 14.88 -21.66
N ASN A 261 -2.11 14.55 -22.81
CA ASN A 261 -2.85 14.15 -24.00
C ASN A 261 -3.69 12.89 -23.78
N ARG A 262 -3.18 11.90 -23.03
CA ARG A 262 -3.96 10.71 -22.64
C ARG A 262 -5.13 11.04 -21.71
N ILE A 263 -4.95 11.97 -20.78
CA ILE A 263 -6.02 12.43 -19.89
C ILE A 263 -7.10 13.17 -20.70
N ILE A 264 -6.70 13.99 -21.67
CA ILE A 264 -7.62 14.66 -22.58
C ILE A 264 -8.44 13.65 -23.39
N ASP A 265 -7.82 12.63 -24.00
CA ASP A 265 -8.53 11.55 -24.72
C ASP A 265 -9.48 10.76 -23.80
N MET A 266 -9.05 10.48 -22.56
CA MET A 266 -9.93 9.84 -21.57
C MET A 266 -11.14 10.70 -21.22
N ASN A 267 -10.96 12.02 -21.06
CA ASN A 267 -12.06 12.93 -20.78
C ASN A 267 -13.03 13.02 -21.97
N GLU A 268 -12.54 13.07 -23.20
CA GLU A 268 -13.41 13.04 -24.39
C GLU A 268 -14.23 11.74 -24.47
N ARG A 269 -13.64 10.60 -24.12
CA ARG A 269 -14.37 9.33 -24.04
C ARG A 269 -15.41 9.33 -22.92
N PHE A 270 -15.08 9.93 -21.78
CA PHE A 270 -16.00 10.05 -20.66
C PHE A 270 -17.20 10.94 -21.01
N GLU A 271 -16.97 12.07 -21.67
CA GLU A 271 -18.02 12.96 -22.17
C GLU A 271 -18.93 12.25 -23.20
N LYS A 272 -18.36 11.41 -24.08
CA LYS A 272 -19.16 10.57 -25.00
C LYS A 272 -20.05 9.58 -24.24
N VAL A 273 -19.54 8.97 -23.16
CA VAL A 273 -20.32 8.05 -22.31
C VAL A 273 -21.42 8.80 -21.58
N LEU A 274 -21.13 9.97 -21.01
CA LEU A 274 -22.11 10.82 -20.33
C LEU A 274 -23.23 11.25 -21.29
N ASN A 275 -22.90 11.69 -22.51
CA ASN A 275 -23.90 12.05 -23.51
C ASN A 275 -24.75 10.85 -23.93
N LYS A 276 -24.16 9.67 -24.09
CA LYS A 276 -24.91 8.44 -24.40
C LYS A 276 -25.84 8.06 -23.24
N GLN A 277 -25.40 8.23 -22.00
CA GLN A 277 -26.22 7.97 -20.81
C GLN A 277 -27.37 8.98 -20.71
N LYS A 278 -27.14 10.26 -21.03
CA LYS A 278 -28.18 11.28 -21.10
C LYS A 278 -29.24 10.95 -22.16
N GLN A 279 -28.82 10.55 -23.35
CA GLN A 279 -29.74 10.09 -24.41
C GLN A 279 -30.56 8.87 -23.98
N LEU A 280 -29.96 7.91 -23.28
CA LEU A 280 -30.67 6.74 -22.76
C LEU A 280 -31.72 7.13 -21.70
N MET A 281 -31.42 8.10 -20.84
CA MET A 281 -32.41 8.62 -19.87
C MET A 281 -33.55 9.38 -20.56
N GLU A 282 -33.26 10.17 -21.61
CA GLU A 282 -34.30 10.85 -22.40
C GLU A 282 -35.21 9.84 -23.12
N ILE A 283 -34.65 8.76 -23.68
CA ILE A 283 -35.45 7.69 -24.30
C ILE A 283 -36.33 6.98 -23.26
N GLN A 284 -35.80 6.65 -22.09
CA GLN A 284 -36.60 6.06 -21.00
C GLN A 284 -37.71 7.00 -20.53
N GLN A 285 -37.43 8.29 -20.48
CA GLN A 285 -38.43 9.28 -20.09
C GLN A 285 -39.53 9.40 -21.15
N ILE A 286 -39.19 9.36 -22.44
CA ILE A 286 -40.16 9.32 -23.55
C ILE A 286 -41.04 8.07 -23.46
N ASP A 287 -40.46 6.89 -23.18
CA ASP A 287 -41.20 5.62 -23.07
C ASP A 287 -42.22 5.64 -21.92
N VAL A 288 -41.87 6.27 -20.79
CA VAL A 288 -42.79 6.48 -19.66
C VAL A 288 -43.91 7.46 -20.00
N THR A 289 -43.62 8.59 -20.67
CA THR A 289 -44.67 9.50 -21.14
C THR A 289 -45.58 8.85 -22.17
N PHE A 290 -45.04 8.05 -23.10
CA PHE A 290 -45.84 7.32 -24.08
C PHE A 290 -46.77 6.29 -23.41
N GLN A 291 -46.29 5.57 -22.40
CA GLN A 291 -47.15 4.68 -21.62
C GLN A 291 -48.24 5.44 -20.85
N GLN A 292 -47.93 6.60 -20.29
CA GLN A 292 -48.92 7.44 -19.59
C GLN A 292 -49.96 8.07 -20.55
N GLU A 293 -49.53 8.55 -21.71
CA GLU A 293 -50.42 9.04 -22.77
C GLU A 293 -51.30 7.90 -23.32
N PHE A 294 -50.74 6.71 -23.56
CA PHE A 294 -51.51 5.55 -24.01
C PHE A 294 -52.57 5.11 -22.99
N VAL A 295 -52.25 5.10 -21.69
CA VAL A 295 -53.22 4.76 -20.64
C VAL A 295 -54.31 5.84 -20.52
N SER A 296 -53.94 7.12 -20.58
CA SER A 296 -54.89 8.23 -20.39
C SER A 296 -55.77 8.48 -21.62
N GLU A 297 -55.24 8.41 -22.84
CA GLU A 297 -55.98 8.71 -24.06
C GLU A 297 -56.74 7.50 -24.64
N PHE A 298 -56.28 6.27 -24.42
CA PHE A 298 -56.89 5.08 -25.02
C PHE A 298 -57.55 4.15 -24.00
N ILE A 299 -56.88 3.79 -22.91
CA ILE A 299 -57.43 2.81 -21.96
C ILE A 299 -58.54 3.44 -21.12
N THR A 300 -58.32 4.64 -20.60
CA THR A 300 -59.29 5.32 -19.72
C THR A 300 -60.64 5.58 -20.40
N PRO A 301 -60.71 6.13 -21.64
CA PRO A 301 -61.99 6.38 -22.30
C PRO A 301 -62.72 5.10 -22.70
N VAL A 302 -61.98 4.03 -23.06
CA VAL A 302 -62.58 2.72 -23.35
C VAL A 302 -63.19 2.11 -22.09
N CYS A 303 -62.49 2.16 -20.96
CA CYS A 303 -63.04 1.70 -19.68
C CYS A 303 -64.27 2.52 -19.26
N GLN A 304 -64.24 3.85 -19.43
CA GLN A 304 -65.39 4.73 -19.16
C GLN A 304 -66.60 4.36 -20.03
N LEU A 305 -66.39 4.16 -21.34
CA LEU A 305 -67.43 3.77 -22.28
C LEU A 305 -68.04 2.39 -21.93
N VAL A 306 -67.20 1.42 -21.54
CA VAL A 306 -67.67 0.12 -21.07
C VAL A 306 -68.51 0.27 -19.80
N LEU A 307 -68.07 1.09 -18.84
CA LEU A 307 -68.80 1.34 -17.60
C LEU A 307 -70.13 2.09 -17.82
N GLU A 308 -70.26 2.92 -18.85
CA GLU A 308 -71.51 3.61 -19.20
C GLU A 308 -72.50 2.69 -19.95
N ILE A 309 -72.00 1.84 -20.85
CA ILE A 309 -72.85 1.00 -21.71
C ILE A 309 -73.34 -0.25 -20.96
N VAL A 310 -72.49 -0.86 -20.12
CA VAL A 310 -72.80 -2.14 -19.45
C VAL A 310 -74.04 -2.06 -18.54
N PRO A 311 -74.27 -1.02 -17.73
CA PRO A 311 -75.50 -0.87 -16.94
C PRO A 311 -76.77 -0.82 -17.81
N SER A 312 -76.71 -0.10 -18.93
CA SER A 312 -77.84 0.01 -19.88
C SER A 312 -78.15 -1.33 -20.58
N LEU A 313 -77.13 -2.14 -20.88
CA LEU A 313 -77.31 -3.48 -21.47
C LEU A 313 -77.83 -4.52 -20.46
N ILE A 314 -77.51 -4.35 -19.17
CA ILE A 314 -78.03 -5.19 -18.08
C ILE A 314 -79.52 -4.89 -17.85
N GLU A 315 -79.94 -3.62 -17.86
CA GLU A 315 -81.36 -3.25 -17.74
C GLU A 315 -82.23 -3.76 -18.90
N GLN A 316 -81.66 -3.91 -20.10
CA GLN A 316 -82.35 -4.49 -21.26
C GLN A 316 -82.40 -6.03 -21.26
N ASN A 317 -82.00 -6.70 -20.17
CA ASN A 317 -82.00 -8.17 -20.01
C ASN A 317 -81.22 -8.95 -21.09
N MET A 318 -80.23 -8.31 -21.74
CA MET A 318 -79.42 -8.96 -22.78
C MET A 318 -78.17 -9.68 -22.25
N VAL A 319 -77.86 -9.56 -20.94
CA VAL A 319 -76.72 -10.24 -20.29
C VAL A 319 -77.23 -11.05 -19.10
N LYS A 320 -77.14 -12.39 -19.17
CA LYS A 320 -77.78 -13.29 -18.19
C LYS A 320 -77.02 -13.48 -16.87
N ASP A 321 -75.76 -13.03 -16.77
CA ASP A 321 -74.96 -13.17 -15.53
C ASP A 321 -74.21 -11.86 -15.22
N SER A 322 -74.92 -10.90 -14.63
CA SER A 322 -74.35 -9.60 -14.22
C SER A 322 -73.50 -9.65 -12.94
N SER A 323 -73.57 -10.75 -12.19
CA SER A 323 -72.88 -10.91 -10.89
C SER A 323 -71.37 -11.18 -10.99
N ILE A 324 -70.88 -11.54 -12.18
CA ILE A 324 -69.47 -11.92 -12.41
C ILE A 324 -68.68 -10.82 -13.12
N LEU A 325 -69.35 -10.08 -14.03
CA LEU A 325 -68.71 -9.08 -14.88
C LEU A 325 -68.42 -7.76 -14.14
N ALA A 326 -69.34 -7.28 -13.31
CA ALA A 326 -69.18 -5.99 -12.64
C ALA A 326 -67.97 -5.96 -11.66
N PRO A 327 -67.78 -6.93 -10.74
CA PRO A 327 -66.66 -6.88 -9.80
C PRO A 327 -65.30 -7.06 -10.48
N SER A 328 -65.25 -7.84 -11.57
CA SER A 328 -64.02 -8.12 -12.31
C SER A 328 -63.55 -6.92 -13.14
N LEU A 329 -64.49 -6.14 -13.69
CA LEU A 329 -64.18 -4.89 -14.39
C LEU A 329 -63.76 -3.78 -13.43
N THR A 330 -64.44 -3.63 -12.29
CA THR A 330 -64.04 -2.65 -11.26
C THR A 330 -62.66 -2.99 -10.69
N ALA A 331 -62.39 -4.25 -10.38
CA ALA A 331 -61.08 -4.69 -9.89
C ALA A 331 -59.95 -4.58 -10.94
N TYR A 332 -60.28 -4.55 -12.23
CA TYR A 332 -59.31 -4.34 -13.31
C TYR A 332 -59.04 -2.84 -13.51
N CYS A 333 -60.06 -1.99 -13.40
CA CYS A 333 -59.91 -0.52 -13.40
C CYS A 333 -59.16 -0.01 -12.17
N ASP A 334 -59.32 -0.62 -10.99
CA ASP A 334 -58.60 -0.24 -9.76
C ASP A 334 -57.11 -0.63 -9.76
N LYS A 335 -56.68 -1.47 -10.71
CA LYS A 335 -55.30 -1.97 -10.85
C LYS A 335 -54.51 -1.32 -11.98
N LEU A 336 -55.17 -0.62 -12.89
CA LEU A 336 -54.58 0.24 -13.91
C LEU A 336 -54.36 1.64 -13.31
#